data_AF-A0A9E4E5E6-F1
#
_entry.id   AF-A0A9E4E5E6-F1
#
_cell.length_a   1.000
_cell.length_b   1.000
_cell.length_c   1.000
_cell.angle_alpha   90.00
_cell.angle_beta   90.00
_cell.angle_gamma   90.00
#
_symmetry.space_group_name_H-M   'P 1'
#
loop_
_entity.id
_entity.type
_entity.pdbx_description
1 polymer ?
#
loop_
_entity_poly.entity_id
_entity_poly.type
_entity_poly.pdbx_seq_one_letter_code
_entity_poly.pdbx_strand_id
1 'polypeptide(L)'
;MQAPQALEDLRITSSTTGQELVARISEAEASCIGSAMGARYDLFQGAPLMVAAGNPDAKALFAGCLQDDNLVVLGVALMSAQLGGWAEDSLGCVADISRDHPEMVYVALGVEGKQPDAAHPAQVHSIILDMYECLETREKAGFSVAMISSSLEVAPFSGQDLIDALTETDVECLKANLPGPMFSMIAGLPSVAGGELRDAPPQVTECMSPESLNRITGGILANGLGAASDDSRACMIEFAGSHSHYIELARTAAADPGGLTDEEYLELVEDGLKVFSCMTEEELAQFQNTHLPFLVP
;
A
#
# COMPACT_ATOMS: atom_id res chain seq x y z
N MET A 1 -10.75 14.69 38.69
CA MET A 1 -10.27 13.67 37.74
C MET A 1 -10.99 13.97 36.43
N GLN A 2 -10.29 14.58 35.47
CA GLN A 2 -10.81 14.67 34.10
C GLN A 2 -10.74 13.28 33.48
N ALA A 3 -11.76 12.92 32.70
CA ALA A 3 -11.77 11.69 31.93
C ALA A 3 -10.52 11.65 31.02
N PRO A 4 -9.97 10.46 30.73
CA PRO A 4 -8.95 10.34 29.69
C PRO A 4 -9.49 10.97 28.40
N GLN A 5 -8.76 11.95 27.86
CA GLN A 5 -9.04 12.48 26.54
C GLN A 5 -8.57 11.42 25.55
N ALA A 6 -9.52 10.89 24.77
CA ALA A 6 -9.28 9.82 23.83
C ALA A 6 -9.51 10.32 22.40
N LEU A 7 -8.68 9.83 21.47
CA LEU A 7 -8.80 10.13 20.05
C LEU A 7 -9.93 9.33 19.35
N GLU A 8 -10.84 8.70 20.10
CA GLU A 8 -11.83 7.70 19.62
C GLU A 8 -12.63 8.11 18.37
N ASP A 9 -12.84 9.42 18.14
CA ASP A 9 -13.54 9.95 16.95
C ASP A 9 -12.66 10.87 16.08
N LEU A 10 -11.33 10.69 16.08
CA LEU A 10 -10.44 11.52 15.28
C LEU A 10 -10.55 11.14 13.81
N ARG A 11 -11.16 12.03 13.02
CA ARG A 11 -11.13 11.95 11.55
C ARG A 11 -10.10 12.93 10.99
N ILE A 12 -9.15 12.40 10.23
CA ILE A 12 -8.15 13.20 9.54
C ILE A 12 -8.60 13.46 8.11
N THR A 13 -8.59 14.73 7.75
CA THR A 13 -8.90 15.24 6.41
C THR A 13 -7.76 16.16 5.98
N SER A 14 -7.77 16.64 4.73
CA SER A 14 -6.81 17.63 4.26
C SER A 14 -6.82 18.94 5.06
N SER A 15 -7.90 19.23 5.78
CA SER A 15 -8.04 20.40 6.65
C SER A 15 -7.77 20.13 8.13
N THR A 16 -7.62 18.87 8.56
CA THR A 16 -7.31 18.55 9.96
C THR A 16 -5.87 18.94 10.24
N THR A 17 -5.65 19.77 11.26
CA THR A 17 -4.38 20.37 11.65
C THR A 17 -3.81 19.77 12.93
N GLY A 18 -2.56 20.12 13.25
CA GLY A 18 -1.95 19.77 14.54
C GLY A 18 -2.71 20.31 15.76
N GLN A 19 -3.46 21.41 15.61
CA GLN A 19 -4.28 21.95 16.69
C GLN A 19 -5.41 20.99 17.09
N GLU A 20 -6.08 20.34 16.14
CA GLU A 20 -7.14 19.37 16.45
C GLU A 20 -6.61 18.16 17.20
N LEU A 21 -5.39 17.70 16.88
CA LEU A 21 -4.72 16.63 17.64
C LEU A 21 -4.44 17.08 19.08
N VAL A 22 -3.78 18.23 19.25
CA VAL A 22 -3.41 18.76 20.58
C VAL A 22 -4.64 18.99 21.47
N ALA A 23 -5.76 19.42 20.89
CA ALA A 23 -7.00 19.67 21.63
C ALA A 23 -7.67 18.38 22.17
N ARG A 24 -7.32 17.21 21.63
CA ARG A 24 -7.94 15.92 21.94
C ARG A 24 -7.05 14.95 22.71
N ILE A 25 -5.80 15.30 22.95
CA ILE A 25 -4.86 14.53 23.79
C ILE A 25 -4.72 15.17 25.16
N SER A 26 -4.11 14.47 26.10
CA SER A 26 -3.88 14.99 27.45
C SER A 26 -2.91 16.19 27.46
N GLU A 27 -3.01 17.02 28.50
CA GLU A 27 -2.09 18.15 28.71
C GLU A 27 -0.62 17.71 28.77
N ALA A 28 -0.35 16.50 29.29
CA ALA A 28 1.01 15.95 29.35
C ALA A 28 1.57 15.63 27.96
N GLU A 29 0.77 14.97 27.11
CA GLU A 29 1.16 14.65 25.73
C GLU A 29 1.33 15.93 24.89
N ALA A 30 0.38 16.87 25.01
CA ALA A 30 0.45 18.18 24.36
C ALA A 30 1.71 18.97 24.77
N SER A 31 2.04 18.95 26.07
CA SER A 31 3.24 19.60 26.61
C SER A 31 4.54 18.94 26.13
N CYS A 32 4.55 17.60 26.00
CA CYS A 32 5.67 16.88 25.40
C CYS A 32 5.89 17.30 23.95
N ILE A 33 4.83 17.30 23.13
CA ILE A 33 4.88 17.73 21.72
C ILE A 33 5.38 19.17 21.63
N GLY A 34 4.83 20.08 22.44
CA GLY A 34 5.24 21.49 22.48
C GLY A 34 6.70 21.68 22.86
N SER A 35 7.17 20.95 23.87
CA SER A 35 8.56 21.02 24.34
C SER A 35 9.56 20.51 23.30
N ALA A 36 9.21 19.42 22.61
CA ALA A 36 10.08 18.83 21.59
C ALA A 36 10.09 19.63 20.27
N MET A 37 8.95 20.20 19.86
CA MET A 37 8.87 21.08 18.69
C MET A 37 9.48 22.47 18.95
N GLY A 38 9.49 22.93 20.20
CA GLY A 38 10.01 24.22 20.61
C GLY A 38 9.37 25.37 19.82
N ALA A 39 10.20 26.21 19.18
CA ALA A 39 9.74 27.35 18.39
C ALA A 39 8.89 26.97 17.15
N ARG A 40 8.85 25.68 16.75
CA ARG A 40 8.05 25.20 15.63
C ARG A 40 6.64 24.77 16.05
N TYR A 41 6.30 24.81 17.33
CA TYR A 41 5.02 24.30 17.82
C TYR A 41 3.82 25.07 17.24
N ASP A 42 3.89 26.40 17.18
CA ASP A 42 2.82 27.22 16.57
C ASP A 42 2.64 26.91 15.07
N LEU A 43 3.74 26.60 14.37
CA LEU A 43 3.70 26.18 12.97
C LEU A 43 3.05 24.80 12.83
N PHE A 44 3.38 23.86 13.72
CA PHE A 44 2.77 22.54 13.76
C PHE A 44 1.26 22.64 14.01
N GLN A 45 0.82 23.47 14.95
CA GLN A 45 -0.61 23.64 15.25
C GLN A 45 -1.40 24.15 14.03
N GLY A 46 -0.80 25.00 13.20
CA GLY A 46 -1.44 25.49 11.96
C GLY A 46 -1.24 24.61 10.73
N ALA A 47 -0.40 23.56 10.80
CA ALA A 47 -0.09 22.70 9.66
C ALA A 47 -1.09 21.54 9.55
N PRO A 48 -1.48 21.13 8.33
CA PRO A 48 -2.25 19.90 8.12
C PRO A 48 -1.54 18.69 8.71
N LEU A 49 -2.26 17.86 9.46
CA LEU A 49 -1.72 16.73 10.20
C LEU A 49 -1.13 15.66 9.27
N MET A 50 -1.72 15.45 8.09
CA MET A 50 -1.17 14.56 7.06
C MET A 50 0.23 14.98 6.58
N VAL A 51 0.49 16.30 6.49
CA VAL A 51 1.81 16.82 6.10
C VAL A 51 2.82 16.60 7.21
N ALA A 52 2.38 16.73 8.47
CA ALA A 52 3.23 16.43 9.62
C ALA A 52 3.53 14.93 9.69
N ALA A 53 2.55 14.05 9.53
CA ALA A 53 2.70 12.61 9.60
C ALA A 53 3.70 12.05 8.57
N GLY A 54 3.69 12.59 7.34
CA GLY A 54 4.67 12.26 6.30
C GLY A 54 6.13 12.61 6.60
N ASN A 55 6.42 13.23 7.74
CA ASN A 55 7.77 13.57 8.19
C ASN A 55 8.27 12.58 9.25
N PRO A 56 9.38 11.85 9.02
CA PRO A 56 9.96 10.93 9.99
C PRO A 56 10.20 11.54 11.39
N ASP A 57 10.59 12.82 11.46
CA ASP A 57 10.81 13.51 12.74
C ASP A 57 9.51 13.68 13.54
N ALA A 58 8.38 13.88 12.85
CA ALA A 58 7.08 14.02 13.48
C ALA A 58 6.53 12.65 13.92
N LYS A 59 6.77 11.57 13.16
CA LYS A 59 6.43 10.21 13.58
C LYS A 59 7.18 9.82 14.85
N ALA A 60 8.49 10.08 14.90
CA ALA A 60 9.31 9.85 16.08
C ALA A 60 8.82 10.68 17.27
N LEU A 61 8.38 11.92 17.03
CA LEU A 61 7.77 12.76 18.05
C LEU A 61 6.47 12.17 18.60
N PHE A 62 5.54 11.76 17.74
CA PHE A 62 4.28 11.14 18.17
C PHE A 62 4.55 9.88 18.98
N ALA A 63 5.48 9.04 18.52
CA ALA A 63 5.89 7.83 19.22
C ALA A 63 6.50 8.08 20.61
N GLY A 64 7.22 9.20 20.77
CA GLY A 64 7.87 9.58 22.02
C GLY A 64 6.97 10.35 23.00
N CYS A 65 5.90 10.98 22.50
CA CYS A 65 5.06 11.87 23.31
C CYS A 65 3.64 11.38 23.55
N LEU A 66 3.07 10.55 22.68
CA LEU A 66 1.71 10.03 22.84
C LEU A 66 1.70 8.76 23.69
N GLN A 67 0.61 8.57 24.44
CA GLN A 67 0.28 7.28 25.02
C GLN A 67 0.00 6.26 23.91
N ASP A 68 0.27 4.99 24.18
CA ASP A 68 0.17 3.92 23.18
C ASP A 68 -1.22 3.85 22.52
N ASP A 69 -2.31 3.99 23.29
CA ASP A 69 -3.68 4.01 22.75
C ASP A 69 -3.92 5.20 21.80
N ASN A 70 -3.48 6.41 22.17
CA ASN A 70 -3.59 7.58 21.31
C ASN A 70 -2.70 7.45 20.06
N LEU A 71 -1.53 6.83 20.18
CA LEU A 71 -0.65 6.57 19.05
C LEU A 71 -1.29 5.59 18.05
N VAL A 72 -1.92 4.53 18.56
CA VAL A 72 -2.67 3.56 17.76
C VAL A 72 -3.81 4.24 17.00
N VAL A 73 -4.67 4.97 17.71
CA VAL A 73 -5.83 5.63 17.08
C VAL A 73 -5.40 6.70 16.08
N LEU A 74 -4.34 7.45 16.38
CA LEU A 74 -3.77 8.40 15.43
C LEU A 74 -3.24 7.71 14.17
N GLY A 75 -2.52 6.59 14.31
CA GLY A 75 -1.98 5.83 13.18
C GLY A 75 -3.10 5.27 12.28
N VAL A 76 -4.17 4.73 12.86
CA VAL A 76 -5.35 4.27 12.11
C VAL A 76 -6.03 5.43 11.38
N ALA A 77 -6.20 6.58 12.04
CA ALA A 77 -6.78 7.76 11.41
C ALA A 77 -5.93 8.31 10.24
N LEU A 78 -4.60 8.22 10.34
CA LEU A 78 -3.67 8.61 9.27
C LEU A 78 -3.74 7.65 8.08
N MET A 79 -3.74 6.34 8.35
CA MET A 79 -3.92 5.30 7.33
C MET A 79 -5.26 5.48 6.60
N SER A 80 -6.34 5.66 7.36
CA SER A 80 -7.66 5.92 6.80
C SER A 80 -7.66 7.14 5.88
N ALA A 81 -7.11 8.27 6.33
CA ALA A 81 -7.04 9.49 5.53
C ALA A 81 -6.21 9.33 4.26
N GLN A 82 -5.11 8.56 4.31
CA GLN A 82 -4.29 8.22 3.14
C GLN A 82 -5.06 7.40 2.11
N LEU A 83 -5.96 6.52 2.57
CA LEU A 83 -6.74 5.60 1.74
C LEU A 83 -8.09 6.17 1.29
N GLY A 84 -8.25 7.50 1.34
CA GLY A 84 -9.48 8.18 0.89
C GLY A 84 -10.53 8.40 1.98
N GLY A 85 -10.24 8.00 3.21
CA GLY A 85 -11.10 8.11 4.37
C GLY A 85 -12.06 6.93 4.51
N TRP A 86 -12.18 6.41 5.73
CA TRP A 86 -13.10 5.33 6.07
C TRP A 86 -14.30 5.87 6.85
N ALA A 87 -15.39 5.10 6.80
CA ALA A 87 -16.59 5.28 7.60
C ALA A 87 -16.27 5.15 9.09
N GLU A 88 -17.18 5.67 9.93
CA GLU A 88 -17.02 5.65 11.39
C GLU A 88 -16.89 4.24 11.94
N ASP A 89 -17.78 3.36 11.49
CA ASP A 89 -17.84 1.98 11.95
C ASP A 89 -16.57 1.21 11.58
N SER A 90 -16.04 1.43 10.37
CA SER A 90 -14.79 0.83 9.88
C SER A 90 -13.57 1.39 10.61
N LEU A 91 -13.52 2.71 10.85
CA LEU A 91 -12.49 3.35 11.69
C LEU A 91 -12.46 2.76 13.11
N GLY A 92 -13.62 2.65 13.76
CA GLY A 92 -13.74 2.09 15.10
C GLY A 92 -13.30 0.63 15.15
N CYS A 93 -13.78 -0.19 14.21
CA CYS A 93 -13.42 -1.61 14.12
C CYS A 93 -11.91 -1.81 13.90
N VAL A 94 -11.29 -1.08 12.97
CA VAL A 94 -9.83 -1.17 12.75
C VAL A 94 -9.04 -0.64 13.95
N ALA A 95 -9.52 0.41 14.62
CA ALA A 95 -8.89 0.92 15.84
C ALA A 95 -8.93 -0.12 16.98
N ASP A 96 -10.05 -0.83 17.16
CA ASP A 96 -10.17 -1.89 18.17
C ASP A 96 -9.22 -3.05 17.90
N ILE A 97 -9.13 -3.52 16.65
CA ILE A 97 -8.14 -4.54 16.26
C ILE A 97 -6.71 -4.04 16.51
N SER A 98 -6.44 -2.78 16.17
CA SER A 98 -5.11 -2.19 16.34
C SER A 98 -4.75 -1.95 17.80
N ARG A 99 -5.72 -1.84 18.72
CA ARG A 99 -5.45 -1.76 20.17
C ARG A 99 -5.02 -3.11 20.74
N ASP A 100 -5.59 -4.18 20.22
CA ASP A 100 -5.18 -5.54 20.56
C ASP A 100 -3.82 -5.89 19.92
N HIS A 101 -3.48 -5.22 18.82
CA HIS A 101 -2.26 -5.42 18.02
C HIS A 101 -1.52 -4.11 17.67
N PRO A 102 -1.07 -3.32 18.68
CA PRO A 102 -0.51 -1.99 18.47
C PRO A 102 0.81 -2.00 17.66
N GLU A 103 1.51 -3.13 17.66
CA GLU A 103 2.72 -3.36 16.87
C GLU A 103 2.53 -3.09 15.37
N MET A 104 1.34 -3.34 14.84
CA MET A 104 1.01 -3.12 13.43
C MET A 104 1.05 -1.63 13.07
N VAL A 105 0.52 -0.80 13.97
CA VAL A 105 0.56 0.65 13.80
C VAL A 105 1.97 1.18 13.97
N TYR A 106 2.77 0.60 14.87
CA TYR A 106 4.16 1.03 15.06
C TYR A 106 5.05 0.71 13.87
N VAL A 107 4.90 -0.46 13.26
CA VAL A 107 5.58 -0.82 12.01
C VAL A 107 5.16 0.13 10.89
N ALA A 108 3.87 0.39 10.74
CA ALA A 108 3.35 1.30 9.72
C ALA A 108 3.89 2.74 9.92
N LEU A 109 3.97 3.20 11.17
CA LEU A 109 4.55 4.50 11.52
C LEU A 109 6.10 4.52 11.49
N GLY A 110 6.77 3.40 11.22
CA GLY A 110 8.23 3.32 11.21
C GLY A 110 8.88 3.59 12.58
N VAL A 111 8.20 3.25 13.68
CA VAL A 111 8.70 3.48 15.04
C VAL A 111 9.74 2.42 15.41
N GLU A 112 11.02 2.82 15.43
CA GLU A 112 12.12 1.93 15.82
C GLU A 112 11.99 1.48 17.28
N GLY A 113 12.27 0.20 17.55
CA GLY A 113 12.31 -0.37 18.91
C GLY A 113 10.95 -0.66 19.57
N LYS A 114 9.83 -0.31 18.92
CA LYS A 114 8.47 -0.76 19.28
C LYS A 114 7.91 -1.82 18.31
N GLN A 115 8.71 -2.28 17.36
CA GLN A 115 8.35 -3.42 16.50
C GLN A 115 8.19 -4.67 17.37
N PRO A 116 7.29 -5.60 17.03
CA PRO A 116 7.15 -6.81 17.79
C PRO A 116 8.46 -7.60 17.71
N ASP A 117 8.87 -8.24 18.80
CA ASP A 117 9.89 -9.29 18.76
C ASP A 117 9.32 -10.43 17.90
N ALA A 118 9.45 -10.29 16.57
CA ALA A 118 8.89 -11.19 15.56
C ALA A 118 7.45 -11.63 15.86
N ALA A 119 6.46 -10.76 15.64
CA ALA A 119 5.09 -11.26 15.42
C ALA A 119 5.18 -12.33 14.33
N HIS A 120 4.68 -13.53 14.60
CA HIS A 120 4.76 -14.62 13.63
C HIS A 120 4.04 -14.15 12.34
N PRO A 121 4.58 -14.35 11.15
CA PRO A 121 3.98 -13.84 9.91
C PRO A 121 2.49 -14.19 9.72
N ALA A 122 2.12 -15.41 10.13
CA ALA A 122 0.73 -15.87 10.16
C ALA A 122 -0.19 -15.01 11.06
N GLN A 123 0.34 -14.48 12.16
CA GLN A 123 -0.39 -13.58 13.07
C GLN A 123 -0.59 -12.20 12.42
N VAL A 124 0.44 -11.64 11.78
CA VAL A 124 0.31 -10.36 11.07
C VAL A 124 -0.68 -10.47 9.91
N HIS A 125 -0.68 -11.60 9.19
CA HIS A 125 -1.64 -11.80 8.10
C HIS A 125 -3.08 -11.86 8.58
N SER A 126 -3.34 -12.62 9.65
CA SER A 126 -4.68 -12.68 10.24
C SER A 126 -5.14 -11.30 10.71
N ILE A 127 -4.27 -10.51 11.34
CA ILE A 127 -4.61 -9.14 11.74
C ILE A 127 -4.97 -8.25 10.53
N ILE A 128 -4.20 -8.31 9.44
CA ILE A 128 -4.50 -7.55 8.22
C ILE A 128 -5.85 -7.99 7.63
N LEU A 129 -6.16 -9.29 7.64
CA LEU A 129 -7.45 -9.79 7.18
C LEU A 129 -8.59 -9.33 8.09
N ASP A 130 -8.41 -9.36 9.41
CA ASP A 130 -9.41 -8.87 10.35
C ASP A 130 -9.67 -7.37 10.13
N MET A 131 -8.60 -6.57 9.92
CA MET A 131 -8.72 -5.15 9.54
C MET A 131 -9.44 -4.99 8.20
N TYR A 132 -9.11 -5.82 7.21
CA TYR A 132 -9.77 -5.82 5.91
C TYR A 132 -11.26 -6.14 6.03
N GLU A 133 -11.65 -7.06 6.90
CA GLU A 133 -13.03 -7.44 7.14
C GLU A 133 -13.88 -6.30 7.72
N CYS A 134 -13.27 -5.39 8.51
CA CYS A 134 -13.92 -4.17 9.00
C CYS A 134 -14.32 -3.18 7.90
N LEU A 135 -13.69 -3.25 6.72
CA LEU A 135 -13.84 -2.26 5.66
C LEU A 135 -15.08 -2.53 4.78
N GLU A 136 -15.73 -1.45 4.32
CA GLU A 136 -16.74 -1.51 3.27
C GLU A 136 -16.10 -1.77 1.90
N THR A 137 -16.88 -2.17 0.88
CA THR A 137 -16.35 -2.56 -0.44
C THR A 137 -15.43 -1.52 -1.07
N ARG A 138 -15.79 -0.23 -1.02
CA ARG A 138 -14.96 0.84 -1.59
C ARG A 138 -13.68 1.08 -0.79
N GLU A 139 -13.73 0.88 0.53
CA GLU A 139 -12.58 1.02 1.41
C GLU A 139 -11.63 -0.17 1.26
N LYS A 140 -12.18 -1.38 1.13
CA LYS A 140 -11.45 -2.61 0.75
C LYS A 140 -10.72 -2.41 -0.56
N ALA A 141 -11.40 -1.83 -1.55
CA ALA A 141 -10.76 -1.51 -2.82
C ALA A 141 -9.63 -0.49 -2.67
N GLY A 142 -9.85 0.60 -1.93
CA GLY A 142 -8.81 1.58 -1.62
C GLY A 142 -7.59 0.96 -0.92
N PHE A 143 -7.84 0.08 0.06
CA PHE A 143 -6.81 -0.68 0.75
C PHE A 143 -6.03 -1.60 -0.21
N SER A 144 -6.73 -2.40 -1.02
CA SER A 144 -6.12 -3.28 -2.03
C SER A 144 -5.28 -2.49 -3.04
N VAL A 145 -5.78 -1.36 -3.53
CA VAL A 145 -5.06 -0.46 -4.46
C VAL A 145 -3.76 0.05 -3.84
N ALA A 146 -3.80 0.50 -2.57
CA ALA A 146 -2.61 1.01 -1.90
C ALA A 146 -1.55 -0.08 -1.68
N MET A 147 -1.97 -1.30 -1.31
CA MET A 147 -1.07 -2.44 -1.18
C MET A 147 -0.36 -2.74 -2.50
N ILE A 148 -1.10 -2.85 -3.61
CA ILE A 148 -0.53 -3.09 -4.94
C ILE A 148 0.37 -1.93 -5.37
N SER A 149 -0.04 -0.68 -5.12
CA SER A 149 0.73 0.50 -5.54
C SER A 149 2.07 0.55 -4.82
N SER A 150 2.09 0.30 -3.50
CA SER A 150 3.33 0.13 -2.72
C SER A 150 4.21 -0.98 -3.29
N SER A 151 3.62 -2.12 -3.67
CA SER A 151 4.34 -3.22 -4.33
C SER A 151 5.07 -2.78 -5.60
N LEU A 152 4.38 -2.03 -6.46
CA LEU A 152 4.95 -1.53 -7.72
C LEU A 152 6.07 -0.51 -7.51
N GLU A 153 6.06 0.24 -6.40
CA GLU A 153 7.09 1.24 -6.08
C GLU A 153 8.36 0.64 -5.49
N VAL A 154 8.24 -0.34 -4.60
CA VAL A 154 9.38 -0.91 -3.87
C VAL A 154 10.25 -1.82 -4.75
N ALA A 155 9.62 -2.60 -5.63
CA ALA A 155 10.30 -3.59 -6.46
C ALA A 155 9.90 -3.42 -7.93
N PRO A 156 10.50 -2.44 -8.64
CA PRO A 156 10.12 -2.14 -10.01
C PRO A 156 10.41 -3.33 -10.94
N PHE A 157 9.43 -3.68 -11.76
CA PHE A 157 9.59 -4.66 -12.83
C PHE A 157 10.43 -4.05 -13.95
N SER A 158 11.64 -4.56 -14.20
CA SER A 158 12.59 -3.94 -15.12
C SER A 158 12.28 -4.25 -16.58
N GLY A 159 12.92 -3.50 -17.48
CA GLY A 159 12.86 -3.77 -18.91
C GLY A 159 13.49 -5.11 -19.32
N GLN A 160 14.42 -5.64 -18.53
CA GLN A 160 14.96 -6.98 -18.75
C GLN A 160 13.96 -8.06 -18.32
N ASP A 161 13.28 -7.88 -17.18
CA ASP A 161 12.22 -8.79 -16.73
C ASP A 161 11.07 -8.86 -17.75
N LEU A 162 10.76 -7.73 -18.38
CA LEU A 162 9.81 -7.66 -19.48
C LEU A 162 10.23 -8.56 -20.64
N ILE A 163 11.49 -8.49 -21.07
CA ILE A 163 12.00 -9.30 -22.18
C ILE A 163 12.02 -10.78 -21.82
N ASP A 164 12.41 -11.12 -20.58
CA ASP A 164 12.48 -12.50 -20.11
C ASP A 164 11.09 -13.13 -19.97
N ALA A 165 10.05 -12.32 -19.76
CA ALA A 165 8.66 -12.76 -19.74
C ALA A 165 8.08 -13.04 -21.14
N LEU A 166 8.69 -12.53 -22.21
CA LEU A 166 8.22 -12.75 -23.58
C LEU A 166 8.54 -14.16 -24.07
N THR A 167 7.68 -14.71 -24.92
CA THR A 167 8.02 -15.91 -25.70
C THR A 167 9.09 -15.61 -26.75
N GLU A 168 9.84 -16.63 -27.20
CA GLU A 168 10.84 -16.45 -28.26
C GLU A 168 10.23 -15.87 -29.54
N THR A 169 9.01 -16.29 -29.88
CA THR A 169 8.26 -15.77 -31.05
C THR A 169 7.94 -14.28 -30.91
N ASP A 170 7.51 -13.84 -29.73
CA ASP A 170 7.17 -12.45 -29.48
C ASP A 170 8.43 -11.57 -29.49
N VAL A 171 9.54 -12.07 -28.95
CA VAL A 171 10.86 -11.41 -29.03
C VAL A 171 11.31 -11.22 -30.49
N GLU A 172 11.17 -12.25 -31.33
CA GLU A 172 11.50 -12.18 -32.75
C GLU A 172 10.61 -11.17 -33.49
N CYS A 173 9.30 -11.18 -33.20
CA CYS A 173 8.36 -10.21 -33.77
C CYS A 173 8.73 -8.77 -33.40
N LEU A 174 9.02 -8.51 -32.11
CA LEU A 174 9.41 -7.17 -31.66
C LEU A 174 10.73 -6.71 -32.30
N LYS A 175 11.72 -7.59 -32.43
CA LYS A 175 12.98 -7.27 -33.12
C LYS A 175 12.78 -6.95 -34.60
N ALA A 176 11.79 -7.55 -35.25
CA ALA A 176 11.46 -7.29 -36.65
C ALA A 176 10.69 -5.98 -36.86
N ASN A 177 9.87 -5.57 -35.89
CA ASN A 177 8.98 -4.42 -35.98
C ASN A 177 9.51 -3.14 -35.30
N LEU A 178 10.46 -3.26 -34.36
CA LEU A 178 11.10 -2.13 -33.72
C LEU A 178 12.42 -1.75 -34.43
N PRO A 179 12.72 -0.44 -34.58
CA PRO A 179 14.02 0.00 -35.05
C PRO A 179 15.14 -0.57 -34.16
N GLY A 180 16.21 -1.10 -34.76
CA GLY A 180 17.27 -1.87 -34.07
C GLY A 180 17.68 -1.43 -32.65
N PRO A 181 17.99 -0.14 -32.38
CA PRO A 181 18.38 0.30 -31.03
C PRO A 181 17.22 0.32 -30.02
N MET A 182 15.96 0.36 -30.47
CA MET A 182 14.78 0.52 -29.62
C MET A 182 14.50 -0.73 -28.78
N PHE A 183 14.70 -1.94 -29.33
CA PHE A 183 14.57 -3.18 -28.56
C PHE A 183 15.62 -3.27 -27.44
N SER A 184 16.87 -2.88 -27.72
CA SER A 184 17.92 -2.81 -26.70
C SER A 184 17.70 -1.69 -25.67
N MET A 185 16.98 -0.63 -26.05
CA MET A 185 16.60 0.42 -25.10
C MET A 185 15.54 -0.05 -24.11
N ILE A 186 14.62 -0.94 -24.52
CA ILE A 186 13.64 -1.55 -23.62
C ILE A 186 14.34 -2.33 -22.51
N ALA A 187 15.33 -3.16 -22.85
CA ALA A 187 16.12 -3.91 -21.85
C ALA A 187 16.78 -3.01 -20.80
N GLY A 188 17.12 -1.77 -21.18
CA GLY A 188 17.77 -0.80 -20.30
C GLY A 188 16.82 0.03 -19.44
N LEU A 189 15.50 -0.20 -19.52
CA LEU A 189 14.53 0.53 -18.70
C LEU A 189 14.63 0.07 -17.24
N PRO A 190 14.82 1.00 -16.28
CA PRO A 190 14.93 0.65 -14.87
C PRO A 190 13.59 0.22 -14.25
N SER A 191 12.46 0.55 -14.89
CA SER A 191 11.12 0.15 -14.49
C SER A 191 10.18 0.19 -15.69
N VAL A 192 9.21 -0.72 -15.73
CA VAL A 192 8.12 -0.79 -16.70
C VAL A 192 6.81 -0.78 -15.93
N ALA A 193 5.98 0.22 -16.18
CA ALA A 193 4.65 0.26 -15.59
C ALA A 193 3.72 -0.64 -16.44
N GLY A 194 3.30 -1.81 -15.94
CA GLY A 194 2.49 -2.82 -16.67
C GLY A 194 1.32 -2.37 -17.55
N GLY A 195 0.67 -1.24 -17.28
CA GLY A 195 -0.37 -0.65 -18.14
C GLY A 195 0.17 0.05 -19.39
N GLU A 196 1.42 0.52 -19.38
CA GLU A 196 2.09 1.14 -20.55
C GLU A 196 2.27 0.16 -21.71
N LEU A 197 2.16 -1.16 -21.45
CA LEU A 197 2.25 -2.18 -22.50
C LEU A 197 0.98 -2.29 -23.34
N ARG A 198 -0.19 -1.97 -22.77
CA ARG A 198 -1.44 -1.91 -23.53
C ARG A 198 -1.59 -0.58 -24.27
N ASP A 199 -1.00 0.49 -23.72
CA ASP A 199 -0.85 1.79 -24.38
C ASP A 199 0.35 1.86 -25.34
N ALA A 200 1.10 0.75 -25.47
CA ALA A 200 2.23 0.69 -26.37
C ALA A 200 1.75 0.87 -27.84
N PRO A 201 2.64 1.36 -28.73
CA PRO A 201 2.30 1.49 -30.15
C PRO A 201 1.78 0.16 -30.72
N PRO A 202 0.86 0.18 -31.71
CA PRO A 202 0.28 -1.03 -32.29
C PRO A 202 1.32 -2.07 -32.74
N GLN A 203 2.48 -1.61 -33.21
CA GLN A 203 3.59 -2.47 -33.64
C GLN A 203 4.21 -3.29 -32.50
N VAL A 204 4.05 -2.84 -31.25
CA VAL A 204 4.45 -3.56 -30.03
C VAL A 204 3.33 -4.50 -29.61
N THR A 205 2.09 -4.00 -29.51
CA THR A 205 0.95 -4.78 -29.03
C THR A 205 0.59 -5.94 -29.96
N GLU A 206 0.77 -5.80 -31.27
CA GLU A 206 0.55 -6.87 -32.27
C GLU A 206 1.54 -8.03 -32.14
N CYS A 207 2.71 -7.79 -31.53
CA CYS A 207 3.73 -8.82 -31.29
C CYS A 207 3.58 -9.53 -29.95
N MET A 208 2.64 -9.13 -29.09
CA MET A 208 2.49 -9.71 -27.76
C MET A 208 1.40 -10.77 -27.75
N SER A 209 1.79 -12.02 -27.52
CA SER A 209 0.82 -13.10 -27.31
C SER A 209 0.12 -12.98 -25.95
N PRO A 210 -1.08 -13.58 -25.79
CA PRO A 210 -1.73 -13.68 -24.48
C PRO A 210 -0.84 -14.35 -23.42
N GLU A 211 -0.02 -15.32 -23.81
CA GLU A 211 0.92 -15.98 -22.91
C GLU A 211 1.96 -15.00 -22.35
N SER A 212 2.57 -14.18 -23.21
CA SER A 212 3.50 -13.14 -22.78
C SER A 212 2.82 -12.10 -21.88
N LEU A 213 1.60 -11.66 -22.22
CA LEU A 213 0.84 -10.71 -21.39
C LEU A 213 0.55 -11.26 -19.99
N ASN A 214 0.22 -12.55 -19.88
CA ASN A 214 0.00 -13.21 -18.59
C ASN A 214 1.30 -13.34 -17.80
N ARG A 215 2.41 -13.72 -18.45
CA ARG A 215 3.74 -13.81 -17.82
C ARG A 215 4.23 -12.47 -17.30
N ILE A 216 3.98 -11.40 -18.05
CA ILE A 216 4.33 -10.03 -17.65
C ILE A 216 3.48 -9.61 -16.46
N THR A 217 2.15 -9.74 -16.55
CA THR A 217 1.23 -9.33 -15.47
C THR A 217 1.51 -10.12 -14.19
N GLY A 218 1.63 -11.45 -14.28
CA GLY A 218 1.99 -12.30 -13.15
C GLY A 218 3.41 -12.01 -12.63
N GLY A 219 4.36 -11.67 -13.51
CA GLY A 219 5.71 -11.24 -13.14
C GLY A 219 5.75 -9.91 -12.40
N ILE A 220 4.91 -8.95 -12.78
CA ILE A 220 4.75 -7.67 -12.08
C ILE A 220 4.20 -7.91 -10.67
N LEU A 221 3.14 -8.71 -10.55
CA LEU A 221 2.58 -9.07 -9.25
C LEU A 221 3.64 -9.80 -8.39
N ALA A 222 4.33 -10.78 -8.95
CA ALA A 222 5.37 -11.55 -8.25
C ALA A 222 6.56 -10.69 -7.80
N ASN A 223 7.04 -9.76 -8.65
CA ASN A 223 8.14 -8.87 -8.31
C ASN A 223 7.75 -7.84 -7.27
N GLY A 224 6.54 -7.29 -7.36
CA GLY A 224 6.02 -6.32 -6.38
C GLY A 224 5.97 -6.86 -4.95
N LEU A 225 6.03 -8.19 -4.77
CA LEU A 225 6.04 -8.86 -3.47
C LEU A 225 7.45 -9.05 -2.87
N GLY A 226 8.50 -8.64 -3.58
CA GLY A 226 9.88 -8.58 -3.06
C GLY A 226 10.75 -9.83 -3.29
N ALA A 227 10.17 -11.05 -3.34
CA ALA A 227 10.87 -12.28 -3.74
C ALA A 227 9.93 -13.50 -3.87
N ALA A 228 8.94 -13.48 -4.77
CA ALA A 228 8.10 -14.65 -4.99
C ALA A 228 8.90 -15.85 -5.56
N SER A 229 8.71 -17.02 -4.96
CA SER A 229 9.17 -18.33 -5.42
C SER A 229 8.58 -18.69 -6.79
N ASP A 230 9.17 -19.70 -7.43
CA ASP A 230 8.70 -20.16 -8.74
C ASP A 230 7.25 -20.66 -8.70
N ASP A 231 6.83 -21.30 -7.60
CA ASP A 231 5.46 -21.79 -7.42
C ASP A 231 4.47 -20.61 -7.26
N SER A 232 4.80 -19.64 -6.42
CA SER A 232 3.99 -18.42 -6.22
C SER A 232 3.90 -17.59 -7.50
N ARG A 233 5.01 -17.47 -8.25
CA ARG A 233 5.07 -16.83 -9.56
C ARG A 233 4.19 -17.56 -10.58
N ALA A 234 4.26 -18.89 -10.63
CA ALA A 234 3.42 -19.69 -11.53
C ALA A 234 1.92 -19.49 -11.23
N CYS A 235 1.54 -19.50 -9.95
CA CYS A 235 0.17 -19.19 -9.51
C CYS A 235 -0.27 -17.79 -9.97
N MET A 236 0.57 -16.77 -9.83
CA MET A 236 0.25 -15.40 -10.27
C MET A 236 0.13 -15.25 -11.78
N ILE A 237 0.88 -16.04 -12.56
CA ILE A 237 0.75 -16.09 -14.03
C ILE A 237 -0.58 -16.73 -14.42
N GLU A 238 -1.01 -17.79 -13.74
CA GLU A 238 -2.32 -18.42 -13.96
C GLU A 238 -3.47 -17.47 -13.58
N PHE A 239 -3.34 -16.79 -12.44
CA PHE A 239 -4.25 -15.73 -12.03
C PHE A 239 -4.33 -14.62 -13.09
N ALA A 240 -3.20 -14.12 -13.60
CA ALA A 240 -3.19 -13.10 -14.64
C ALA A 240 -3.92 -13.52 -15.92
N GLY A 241 -3.91 -14.82 -16.26
CA GLY A 241 -4.65 -15.34 -17.40
C GLY A 241 -6.17 -15.35 -17.23
N SER A 242 -6.66 -15.44 -16.00
CA SER A 242 -8.09 -15.38 -15.67
C SER A 242 -8.56 -13.96 -15.26
N HIS A 243 -7.63 -13.08 -14.89
CA HIS A 243 -7.87 -11.76 -14.33
C HIS A 243 -6.99 -10.68 -14.99
N SER A 244 -6.98 -10.66 -16.33
CA SER A 244 -6.00 -9.91 -17.15
C SER A 244 -6.04 -8.38 -17.03
N HIS A 245 -7.08 -7.82 -16.43
CA HIS A 245 -7.31 -6.38 -16.26
C HIS A 245 -7.15 -5.93 -14.80
N TYR A 246 -6.82 -6.82 -13.86
CA TYR A 246 -6.66 -6.50 -12.44
C TYR A 246 -5.71 -5.32 -12.18
N ILE A 247 -4.53 -5.30 -12.83
CA ILE A 247 -3.56 -4.20 -12.69
C ILE A 247 -4.13 -2.88 -13.24
N GLU A 248 -4.95 -2.92 -14.28
CA GLU A 248 -5.58 -1.71 -14.85
C GLU A 248 -6.68 -1.17 -13.95
N LEU A 249 -7.49 -2.05 -13.36
CA LEU A 249 -8.48 -1.67 -12.36
C LEU A 249 -7.78 -0.98 -11.19
N ALA A 250 -6.68 -1.57 -10.68
CA ALA A 250 -5.90 -0.99 -9.59
C ALA A 250 -5.34 0.39 -9.95
N ARG A 251 -4.83 0.58 -11.17
CA ARG A 251 -4.33 1.88 -11.64
C ARG A 251 -5.43 2.90 -11.83
N THR A 252 -6.56 2.48 -12.39
CA THR A 252 -7.72 3.35 -12.61
C THR A 252 -8.24 3.85 -11.27
N ALA A 253 -8.41 2.96 -10.29
CA ALA A 253 -8.79 3.33 -8.93
C ALA A 253 -7.74 4.23 -8.24
N ALA A 254 -6.44 4.01 -8.48
CA ALA A 254 -5.39 4.86 -7.93
C ALA A 254 -5.40 6.29 -8.54
N ALA A 255 -5.65 6.40 -9.83
CA ALA A 255 -5.65 7.68 -10.55
C ALA A 255 -6.96 8.45 -10.38
N ASP A 256 -8.09 7.74 -10.36
CA ASP A 256 -9.44 8.27 -10.17
C ASP A 256 -10.29 7.32 -9.31
N PRO A 257 -10.34 7.54 -7.99
CA PRO A 257 -11.19 6.77 -7.07
C PRO A 257 -12.70 6.87 -7.36
N GLY A 258 -13.14 7.72 -8.29
CA GLY A 258 -14.52 7.76 -8.79
C GLY A 258 -14.71 7.05 -10.13
N GLY A 259 -13.63 6.55 -10.74
CA GLY A 259 -13.58 6.08 -12.12
C GLY A 259 -14.07 4.65 -12.34
N LEU A 260 -14.18 3.84 -11.28
CA LEU A 260 -14.68 2.47 -11.35
C LEU A 260 -16.16 2.36 -10.95
N THR A 261 -16.84 1.40 -11.57
CA THR A 261 -18.18 0.94 -11.17
C THR A 261 -18.11 0.10 -9.88
N ASP A 262 -19.25 -0.07 -9.21
CA ASP A 262 -19.31 -0.92 -8.00
C ASP A 262 -18.98 -2.39 -8.30
N GLU A 263 -19.26 -2.88 -9.52
CA GLU A 263 -18.89 -4.23 -9.98
C GLU A 263 -17.38 -4.36 -10.16
N GLU A 264 -16.73 -3.38 -10.78
CA GLU A 264 -15.26 -3.35 -10.94
C GLU A 264 -14.56 -3.21 -9.58
N TYR A 265 -15.16 -2.49 -8.63
CA TYR A 265 -14.66 -2.43 -7.26
C TYR A 265 -14.74 -3.77 -6.54
N LEU A 266 -15.84 -4.49 -6.71
CA LEU A 266 -15.99 -5.83 -6.16
C LEU A 266 -14.96 -6.79 -6.76
N GLU A 267 -14.76 -6.73 -8.09
CA GLU A 267 -13.77 -7.54 -8.77
C GLU A 267 -12.36 -7.27 -8.24
N LEU A 268 -11.96 -6.00 -8.10
CA LEU A 268 -10.65 -5.63 -7.55
C LEU A 268 -10.43 -6.16 -6.13
N VAL A 269 -11.48 -6.16 -5.31
CA VAL A 269 -11.45 -6.71 -3.94
C VAL A 269 -11.27 -8.23 -3.95
N GLU A 270 -12.11 -8.95 -4.72
CA GLU A 270 -12.07 -10.41 -4.80
C GLU A 270 -10.74 -10.90 -5.39
N ASP A 271 -10.25 -10.23 -6.42
CA ASP A 271 -9.03 -10.58 -7.13
C ASP A 271 -7.78 -10.25 -6.31
N GLY A 272 -7.79 -9.17 -5.54
CA GLY A 272 -6.69 -8.85 -4.64
C GLY A 272 -6.47 -9.91 -3.56
N LEU A 273 -7.54 -10.46 -2.99
CA LEU A 273 -7.43 -11.58 -2.05
C LEU A 273 -6.86 -12.84 -2.70
N LYS A 274 -7.19 -13.10 -3.97
CA LYS A 274 -6.64 -14.25 -4.71
C LYS A 274 -5.14 -14.12 -4.96
N VAL A 275 -4.63 -12.92 -5.22
CA VAL A 275 -3.17 -12.70 -5.38
C VAL A 275 -2.43 -13.11 -4.10
N PHE A 276 -2.95 -12.76 -2.92
CA PHE A 276 -2.36 -13.19 -1.64
C PHE A 276 -2.42 -14.70 -1.43
N SER A 277 -3.43 -15.38 -1.96
CA SER A 277 -3.53 -16.84 -1.88
C SER A 277 -2.46 -17.60 -2.66
N CYS A 278 -1.77 -16.92 -3.59
CA CYS A 278 -0.62 -17.48 -4.29
C CYS A 278 0.66 -17.49 -3.44
N MET A 279 0.69 -16.81 -2.28
CA MET A 279 1.90 -16.66 -1.48
C MET A 279 2.00 -17.73 -0.39
N THR A 280 3.22 -18.15 -0.10
CA THR A 280 3.56 -18.92 1.09
C THR A 280 3.56 -18.02 2.34
N GLU A 281 3.49 -18.62 3.54
CA GLU A 281 3.57 -17.87 4.80
C GLU A 281 4.87 -17.05 4.93
N GLU A 282 5.99 -17.54 4.40
CA GLU A 282 7.29 -16.86 4.43
C GLU A 282 7.32 -15.64 3.50
N GLU A 283 6.81 -15.77 2.28
CA GLU A 283 6.71 -14.65 1.33
C GLU A 283 5.76 -13.58 1.87
N LEU A 284 4.67 -14.00 2.50
CA LEU A 284 3.71 -13.10 3.12
C LEU A 284 4.34 -12.33 4.29
N ALA A 285 5.21 -12.98 5.07
CA ALA A 285 6.04 -12.34 6.09
C ALA A 285 6.90 -11.21 5.52
N GLN A 286 7.63 -11.52 4.44
CA GLN A 286 8.57 -10.62 3.82
C GLN A 286 7.83 -9.42 3.22
N PHE A 287 6.69 -9.70 2.58
CA PHE A 287 5.81 -8.70 2.05
C PHE A 287 5.31 -7.73 3.12
N GLN A 288 4.82 -8.25 4.25
CA GLN A 288 4.31 -7.41 5.34
C GLN A 288 5.38 -6.46 5.88
N ASN A 289 6.58 -6.97 6.16
CA ASN A 289 7.69 -6.16 6.68
C ASN A 289 8.15 -5.09 5.69
N THR A 290 7.96 -5.34 4.40
CA THR A 290 8.39 -4.45 3.33
C THR A 290 7.33 -3.40 3.00
N HIS A 291 6.04 -3.74 2.99
CA HIS A 291 4.99 -2.88 2.46
C HIS A 291 4.12 -2.16 3.51
N LEU A 292 3.97 -2.72 4.71
CA LEU A 292 3.20 -2.05 5.79
C LEU A 292 3.74 -0.66 6.18
N PRO A 293 5.06 -0.40 6.21
CA PRO A 293 5.60 0.93 6.48
C PRO A 293 5.17 2.01 5.47
N PHE A 294 4.68 1.62 4.29
CA PHE A 294 4.23 2.54 3.24
C PHE A 294 2.74 2.86 3.31
N LEU A 295 1.97 2.19 4.18
CA LEU A 295 0.53 2.48 4.38
C LEU A 295 0.29 3.68 5.29
N VAL A 296 1.32 4.17 5.99
CA VAL A 296 1.27 5.41 6.77
C VAL A 296 2.44 6.31 6.32
N PRO A 297 2.16 7.40 5.57
CA PRO A 297 3.18 8.23 4.91
C PRO A 297 4.20 8.75 5.90
#